data_AF-A0A9N9BPH2-F1
#
_entry.id   AF-A0A9N9BPH2-F1
#
_cell.length_a   1.000
_cell.length_b   1.000
_cell.length_c   1.000
_cell.angle_alpha   90.00
_cell.angle_beta   90.00
_cell.angle_gamma   90.00
#
_symmetry.space_group_name_H-M   'P 1'
#
loop_
_entity.id
_entity.type
_entity.pdbx_description
1 polymer ?
#
loop_
_entity_poly.entity_id
_entity_poly.type
_entity_poly.pdbx_seq_one_letter_code
_entity_poly.pdbx_strand_id
1 'polypeptide(L)'
;TRINNREFIKRVVQQNQNNKIIPGYICQTPGYICPQTRQDSGYVENDSSTAITNFYRLIFPNSCTRFSDLLIMGLDNDSILKEIISDLTFQPVIFSLGKLRIIIHTIGISKHEDWNWAGSGYTASLTYGKDNLLYLQGFEYDKCYIQVYNNKGLLNTVYGKDPNDV
;
A
#
# COMPACT_ATOMS: atom_id res chain seq x y z
N THR A 1 -3.43 17.94 -10.20
CA THR A 1 -2.65 18.55 -9.10
C THR A 1 -1.78 19.66 -9.62
N ARG A 2 -1.57 20.75 -8.88
CA ARG A 2 -0.67 21.84 -9.28
C ARG A 2 0.68 21.69 -8.58
N ILE A 3 1.77 21.62 -9.35
CA ILE A 3 3.13 21.45 -8.85
C ILE A 3 4.03 22.48 -9.54
N ASN A 4 4.83 23.22 -8.75
CA ASN A 4 5.70 24.27 -9.27
C ASN A 4 4.96 25.24 -10.22
N ASN A 5 3.79 25.71 -9.77
CA ASN A 5 2.86 26.58 -10.50
C ASN A 5 2.30 26.05 -11.83
N ARG A 6 2.58 24.79 -12.21
CA ARG A 6 2.00 24.13 -13.39
C ARG A 6 0.97 23.07 -13.01
N GLU A 7 -0.03 22.90 -13.85
CA GLU A 7 -1.05 21.87 -13.68
C GLU A 7 -0.57 20.54 -14.26
N PHE A 8 -0.66 19.49 -13.45
CA PHE A 8 -0.39 18.12 -13.87
C PHE A 8 -1.68 17.30 -13.78
N ILE A 9 -1.99 16.62 -14.88
CA ILE A 9 -3.10 15.68 -15.00
C ILE A 9 -2.48 14.29 -15.06
N LYS A 10 -2.97 13.40 -14.22
CA LYS A 10 -2.58 11.98 -14.19
C LYS A 10 -3.73 11.16 -14.77
N ARG A 11 -3.41 10.18 -15.60
CA ARG A 11 -4.38 9.25 -16.18
C ARG A 11 -3.94 7.82 -15.90
N VAL A 12 -4.91 6.96 -15.63
CA VAL A 12 -4.74 5.51 -15.52
C VAL A 12 -5.16 4.92 -16.86
N VAL A 13 -4.31 4.07 -17.44
CA VAL A 13 -4.54 3.43 -18.75
C VAL A 13 -4.53 1.91 -18.63
N GLN A 14 -5.41 1.25 -19.36
CA GLN A 14 -5.59 -0.21 -19.28
C GLN A 14 -4.42 -1.00 -19.91
N GLN A 15 -3.66 -0.38 -20.81
CA GLN A 15 -2.57 -1.04 -21.53
C GLN A 15 -1.21 -0.61 -20.99
N ASN A 16 -0.69 -1.37 -20.04
CA ASN A 16 0.72 -1.31 -19.69
C ASN A 16 1.48 -2.33 -20.54
N GLN A 17 2.26 -1.85 -21.52
CA GLN A 17 3.04 -2.71 -22.42
C GLN A 17 4.09 -3.54 -21.66
N ASN A 18 4.55 -3.05 -20.50
CA ASN A 18 5.58 -3.69 -19.69
C ASN A 18 5.00 -4.70 -18.69
N ASN A 19 3.75 -4.54 -18.25
CA ASN A 19 3.09 -5.46 -17.33
C ASN A 19 1.57 -5.47 -17.50
N LYS A 20 1.05 -6.48 -18.21
CA LYS A 20 -0.39 -6.61 -18.54
C LYS A 20 -1.30 -6.87 -17.34
N ILE A 21 -0.75 -7.13 -16.15
CA ILE A 21 -1.51 -7.48 -14.95
C ILE A 21 -1.86 -6.23 -14.12
N ILE A 22 -1.13 -5.13 -14.32
CA ILE A 22 -1.32 -3.87 -13.60
C ILE A 22 -1.72 -2.76 -14.58
N PRO A 23 -2.51 -1.76 -14.13
CA PRO A 23 -2.75 -0.59 -14.96
C PRO A 23 -1.44 0.17 -15.23
N GLY A 24 -1.42 0.89 -16.34
CA GLY A 24 -0.36 1.86 -16.65
C GLY A 24 -0.72 3.24 -16.12
N TYR A 25 0.29 4.03 -15.78
CA TYR A 25 0.12 5.40 -15.31
C TYR A 25 0.83 6.36 -16.25
N ILE A 26 0.15 7.45 -16.62
CA ILE A 26 0.70 8.47 -17.50
C ILE A 26 0.41 9.86 -16.94
N CYS A 27 1.34 10.79 -17.15
CA CYS A 27 1.21 12.18 -16.72
C CYS A 27 1.29 13.13 -17.91
N GLN A 28 0.54 14.21 -17.85
CA GLN A 28 0.47 15.27 -18.85
C GLN A 28 0.34 16.63 -18.17
N THR A 29 0.74 17.69 -18.86
CA THR A 29 0.47 19.08 -18.46
C THR A 29 -0.12 19.80 -19.67
N PRO A 30 -1.21 20.57 -19.51
CA PRO A 30 -1.74 21.38 -20.59
C PRO A 30 -0.66 22.25 -21.22
N GLY A 31 -0.62 22.29 -22.56
CA GLY A 31 0.30 23.14 -23.33
C GLY A 31 1.75 22.65 -23.41
N TYR A 32 2.06 21.43 -22.95
CA TYR A 32 3.35 20.79 -23.19
C TYR A 32 3.20 19.66 -24.21
N ILE A 33 4.11 19.61 -25.17
CA ILE A 33 4.24 18.49 -26.10
C ILE A 33 5.59 17.86 -25.82
N CYS A 34 5.56 16.59 -25.43
CA CYS A 34 6.76 15.81 -25.17
C CYS A 34 7.60 15.69 -26.46
N PRO A 35 8.85 16.18 -26.48
CA PRO A 35 9.68 16.15 -27.69
C PRO A 35 9.89 14.73 -28.25
N GLN A 36 9.92 13.72 -27.38
CA GLN A 36 10.20 12.34 -27.73
C GLN A 36 8.97 11.60 -28.25
N THR A 37 7.82 11.75 -27.60
CA THR A 37 6.58 11.03 -27.99
C THR A 37 5.73 11.83 -28.98
N ARG A 38 5.98 13.14 -29.11
CA ARG A 38 5.13 14.11 -29.84
C ARG A 38 3.67 14.10 -29.37
N GLN A 39 3.45 13.69 -28.12
CA GLN A 39 2.16 13.67 -27.46
C GLN A 39 2.12 14.71 -26.34
N ASP A 40 0.93 15.05 -25.88
CA ASP A 40 0.72 15.94 -24.73
C ASP A 40 1.08 15.28 -23.38
N SER A 41 1.48 14.02 -23.42
CA SER A 41 1.77 13.17 -22.27
C SER A 41 3.17 12.57 -22.30
N GLY A 42 3.65 12.19 -21.10
CA GLY A 42 4.87 11.41 -20.91
C GLY A 42 4.73 9.95 -21.31
N TYR A 43 5.61 9.11 -20.76
CA TYR A 43 5.57 7.65 -20.96
C TYR A 43 4.57 6.97 -20.02
N VAL A 44 4.11 5.79 -20.42
CA VAL A 44 3.34 4.89 -19.55
C VAL A 44 4.29 4.18 -18.60
N GLU A 45 4.07 4.33 -17.31
CA GLU A 45 4.87 3.73 -16.23
C GLU A 45 4.04 2.72 -15.41
N ASN A 46 4.72 1.86 -14.65
CA ASN A 46 4.10 0.83 -13.81
C ASN A 46 3.47 1.38 -12.53
N ASP A 47 3.90 2.56 -12.08
CA ASP A 47 3.40 3.21 -10.88
C ASP A 47 3.29 4.73 -11.10
N SER A 48 2.50 5.36 -10.26
CA SER A 48 2.08 6.73 -10.46
C SER A 48 3.14 7.76 -9.96
N SER A 49 4.07 7.35 -9.09
CA SER A 49 5.24 8.12 -8.62
C SER A 49 6.24 8.26 -9.74
N THR A 50 6.52 7.16 -10.44
CA THR A 50 7.46 7.11 -11.55
C THR A 50 6.92 7.93 -12.71
N ALA A 51 5.64 7.77 -13.07
CA ALA A 51 4.99 8.56 -14.14
C ALA A 51 5.19 10.06 -13.97
N ILE A 52 4.86 10.60 -12.80
CA ILE A 52 4.96 12.04 -12.54
C ILE A 52 6.39 12.50 -12.25
N THR A 53 7.23 11.70 -11.60
CA THR A 53 8.64 12.03 -11.36
C THR A 53 9.39 12.16 -12.68
N ASN A 54 9.22 11.18 -13.58
CA ASN A 54 9.86 11.20 -14.89
C ASN A 54 9.30 12.34 -15.74
N PHE A 55 7.98 12.51 -15.77
CA PHE A 55 7.36 13.60 -16.54
C PHE A 55 7.73 15.00 -16.02
N TYR A 56 7.83 15.19 -14.70
CA TYR A 56 8.28 16.44 -14.10
C TYR A 56 9.72 16.75 -14.50
N ARG A 57 10.61 15.74 -14.55
CA ARG A 57 11.99 15.90 -15.02
C ARG A 57 12.07 16.21 -16.52
N LEU A 58 11.14 15.72 -17.34
CA LEU A 58 11.07 16.12 -18.75
C LEU A 58 10.76 17.62 -18.89
N ILE A 59 9.86 18.16 -18.06
CA ILE A 59 9.49 19.59 -18.08
C ILE A 59 10.55 20.47 -17.38
N PHE A 60 11.19 19.95 -16.34
CA PHE A 60 12.21 20.63 -15.55
C PHE A 60 13.50 19.79 -15.50
N PRO A 61 14.32 19.79 -16.56
CA PRO A 61 15.46 18.87 -16.73
C PRO A 61 16.48 18.89 -15.58
N ASN A 62 16.64 20.04 -14.91
CA ASN A 62 17.60 20.22 -13.83
C ASN A 62 17.08 19.76 -12.45
N SER A 63 15.86 19.21 -12.37
CA SER A 63 15.27 18.80 -11.10
C SER A 63 15.64 17.38 -10.71
N CYS A 64 16.04 17.19 -9.45
CA CYS A 64 16.17 15.88 -8.82
C CYS A 64 14.91 15.45 -8.05
N THR A 65 13.84 16.25 -8.07
CA THR A 65 12.61 16.02 -7.29
C THR A 65 12.01 14.66 -7.63
N ARG A 66 11.60 13.94 -6.59
CA ARG A 66 10.84 12.70 -6.66
C ARG A 66 9.55 12.91 -5.90
N PHE A 67 8.47 12.35 -6.41
CA PHE A 67 7.18 12.47 -5.76
C PHE A 67 6.69 11.09 -5.30
N SER A 68 5.93 11.08 -4.21
CA SER A 68 5.32 9.87 -3.64
C SER A 68 3.89 9.66 -4.15
N ASP A 69 3.59 8.44 -4.58
CA ASP A 69 2.31 7.98 -5.12
C ASP A 69 1.13 8.49 -4.30
N LEU A 70 1.19 8.23 -2.99
CA LEU A 70 0.09 8.48 -2.08
C LEU A 70 -0.21 9.98 -1.97
N LEU A 71 0.84 10.79 -1.77
CA LEU A 71 0.70 12.25 -1.67
C LEU A 71 0.17 12.85 -2.97
N ILE A 72 0.60 12.34 -4.12
CA ILE A 72 0.16 12.87 -5.43
C ILE A 72 -1.28 12.50 -5.73
N MET A 73 -1.73 11.33 -5.27
CA MET A 73 -3.12 10.89 -5.37
C MET A 73 -4.05 11.67 -4.43
N GLY A 74 -3.55 12.63 -3.65
CA GLY A 74 -4.36 13.47 -2.78
C GLY A 74 -4.73 12.78 -1.47
N LEU A 75 -4.01 11.75 -1.04
CA LEU A 75 -4.23 11.14 0.29
C LEU A 75 -3.84 12.05 1.45
N ASP A 76 -3.21 13.18 1.17
CA ASP A 76 -3.01 14.30 2.09
C ASP A 76 -4.22 15.25 2.15
N ASN A 77 -5.22 15.08 1.28
CA ASN A 77 -6.47 15.83 1.33
C ASN A 77 -7.47 15.11 2.24
N ASP A 78 -7.85 15.76 3.34
CA ASP A 78 -8.80 15.22 4.32
C ASP A 78 -10.13 14.78 3.73
N SER A 79 -10.63 15.43 2.67
CA SER A 79 -11.91 15.07 2.04
C SER A 79 -11.78 13.76 1.26
N ILE A 80 -10.72 13.62 0.49
CA ILE A 80 -10.40 12.37 -0.25
C ILE A 80 -10.12 11.24 0.73
N LEU A 81 -9.33 11.51 1.77
CA LEU A 81 -9.03 10.54 2.81
C LEU A 81 -10.30 10.07 3.53
N LYS A 82 -11.20 10.98 3.90
CA LYS A 82 -12.49 10.64 4.53
C LYS A 82 -13.37 9.78 3.62
N GLU A 83 -13.43 10.09 2.32
CA GLU A 83 -14.21 9.30 1.36
C GLU A 83 -13.65 7.88 1.22
N ILE A 84 -12.33 7.74 1.07
CA ILE A 84 -11.66 6.43 1.03
C ILE A 84 -11.91 5.66 2.33
N ILE A 85 -11.74 6.30 3.47
CA ILE A 85 -11.97 5.69 4.78
C ILE A 85 -13.45 5.28 4.96
N SER A 86 -14.39 6.06 4.42
CA SER A 86 -15.82 5.78 4.56
C SER A 86 -16.28 4.52 3.83
N ASP A 87 -15.56 4.10 2.80
CA ASP A 87 -15.82 2.88 2.04
C ASP A 87 -15.13 1.64 2.65
N LEU A 88 -14.23 1.83 3.61
CA LEU A 88 -13.57 0.72 4.30
C LEU A 88 -14.52 0.09 5.32
N THR A 89 -14.74 -1.22 5.16
CA THR A 89 -15.50 -2.03 6.13
C THR A 89 -14.77 -2.19 7.47
N PHE A 90 -13.46 -2.00 7.48
CA PHE A 90 -12.61 -2.02 8.67
C PHE A 90 -11.40 -1.11 8.50
N GLN A 91 -11.03 -0.40 9.57
CA GLN A 91 -9.82 0.41 9.64
C GLN A 91 -8.78 -0.29 10.52
N PRO A 92 -7.57 -0.58 10.00
CA PRO A 92 -6.51 -1.18 10.80
C PRO A 92 -6.19 -0.36 12.05
N VAL A 93 -6.04 -1.05 13.18
CA VAL A 93 -5.75 -0.41 14.48
C VAL A 93 -4.34 -0.76 14.92
N ILE A 94 -3.60 0.25 15.37
CA ILE A 94 -2.22 0.10 15.85
C ILE A 94 -2.20 0.32 17.37
N PHE A 95 -1.66 -0.66 18.09
CA PHE A 95 -1.37 -0.57 19.51
C PHE A 95 0.14 -0.56 19.73
N SER A 96 0.62 0.35 20.57
CA SER A 96 2.04 0.41 20.94
C SER A 96 2.17 0.21 22.45
N LEU A 97 2.89 -0.83 22.85
CA LEU A 97 3.15 -1.18 24.25
C LEU A 97 4.67 -1.24 24.48
N GLY A 98 5.27 -0.10 24.81
CA GLY A 98 6.73 0.01 24.91
C GLY A 98 7.42 -0.26 23.57
N LYS A 99 8.25 -1.31 23.50
CA LYS A 99 8.97 -1.73 22.27
C LYS A 99 8.13 -2.62 21.35
N LEU A 100 6.92 -2.95 21.78
CA LEU A 100 6.03 -3.87 21.12
C LEU A 100 5.01 -3.07 20.31
N ARG A 101 4.86 -3.39 19.02
CA ARG A 101 3.86 -2.79 18.14
C ARG A 101 2.97 -3.89 17.57
N ILE A 102 1.68 -3.80 17.88
CA ILE A 102 0.63 -4.69 17.35
C ILE A 102 -0.17 -3.91 16.32
N ILE A 103 -0.47 -4.54 15.20
CA ILE A 103 -1.35 -4.01 14.15
C ILE A 103 -2.41 -5.05 13.88
N ILE A 104 -3.69 -4.69 14.05
CA ILE A 104 -4.81 -5.54 13.64
C ILE A 104 -5.20 -5.09 12.23
N HIS A 105 -5.11 -5.98 11.24
CA HIS A 105 -5.37 -5.65 9.84
C HIS A 105 -6.81 -5.91 9.44
N THR A 106 -7.40 -6.98 9.97
CA THR A 106 -8.74 -7.46 9.62
C THR A 106 -9.35 -8.15 10.84
N ILE A 107 -10.69 -8.12 10.92
CA ILE A 107 -11.46 -8.80 11.96
C ILE A 107 -12.28 -9.92 11.32
N GLY A 108 -12.05 -11.14 11.77
CA GLY A 108 -12.91 -12.28 11.57
C GLY A 108 -13.48 -12.71 12.92
N ILE A 109 -14.78 -12.98 12.98
CA ILE A 109 -15.49 -13.35 14.21
C ILE A 109 -16.01 -14.78 14.07
N SER A 110 -15.90 -15.58 15.12
CA SER A 110 -16.48 -16.91 15.19
C SER A 110 -17.11 -17.18 16.56
N LYS A 111 -17.57 -18.41 16.78
CA LYS A 111 -18.06 -18.90 18.08
C LYS A 111 -16.97 -19.61 18.90
N HIS A 112 -15.71 -19.54 18.48
CA HIS A 112 -14.57 -20.13 19.18
C HIS A 112 -14.17 -19.26 20.38
N GLU A 113 -14.67 -19.59 21.56
CA GLU A 113 -14.30 -18.94 22.83
C GLU A 113 -12.80 -19.07 23.12
N ASP A 114 -12.23 -20.23 22.78
CA ASP A 114 -10.80 -20.54 22.84
C ASP A 114 -9.94 -19.62 21.97
N TRP A 115 -10.54 -18.99 20.95
CA TRP A 115 -9.87 -18.01 20.09
C TRP A 115 -10.20 -16.56 20.47
N ASN A 116 -10.75 -16.33 21.68
CA ASN A 116 -11.32 -15.04 22.08
C ASN A 116 -12.35 -14.52 21.05
N TRP A 117 -13.17 -15.42 20.50
CA TRP A 117 -14.17 -15.13 19.47
C TRP A 117 -13.60 -14.70 18.11
N ALA A 118 -12.28 -14.75 17.93
CA ALA A 118 -11.68 -14.55 16.62
C ALA A 118 -12.05 -15.70 15.67
N GLY A 119 -11.94 -15.48 14.38
CA GLY A 119 -12.29 -16.46 13.37
C GLY A 119 -11.60 -16.20 12.05
N SER A 120 -11.90 -17.05 11.07
CA SER A 120 -11.41 -16.89 9.70
C SER A 120 -11.62 -15.46 9.21
N GLY A 121 -10.54 -14.85 8.69
CA GLY A 121 -10.50 -13.44 8.29
C GLY A 121 -9.99 -12.49 9.37
N TYR A 122 -9.63 -12.96 10.57
CA TYR A 122 -8.82 -12.18 11.50
C TYR A 122 -7.34 -12.30 11.15
N THR A 123 -6.64 -11.18 11.08
CA THR A 123 -5.17 -11.15 11.03
C THR A 123 -4.60 -9.98 11.82
N ALA A 124 -3.53 -10.25 12.56
CA ALA A 124 -2.79 -9.26 13.32
C ALA A 124 -1.29 -9.49 13.19
N SER A 125 -0.50 -8.42 13.17
CA SER A 125 0.95 -8.53 13.23
C SER A 125 1.54 -7.91 14.48
N LEU A 126 2.67 -8.45 14.88
CA LEU A 126 3.47 -8.04 16.00
C LEU A 126 4.90 -7.79 15.54
N THR A 127 5.46 -6.66 15.95
CA THR A 127 6.90 -6.39 15.85
C THR A 127 7.47 -6.02 17.22
N TYR A 128 8.69 -6.45 17.49
CA TYR A 128 9.44 -6.13 18.70
C TYR A 128 10.76 -5.45 18.35
N GLY A 129 10.99 -4.27 18.94
CA GLY A 129 11.83 -3.20 18.39
C GLY A 129 13.30 -3.43 18.02
N LYS A 130 13.89 -4.63 18.15
CA LYS A 130 15.25 -4.91 17.66
C LYS A 130 15.35 -6.01 16.61
N ASP A 131 14.39 -6.92 16.54
CA ASP A 131 14.63 -8.18 15.85
C ASP A 131 14.34 -8.13 14.34
N ASN A 132 13.81 -7.02 13.81
CA ASN A 132 13.37 -6.91 12.39
C ASN A 132 12.50 -8.11 11.95
N LEU A 133 11.87 -8.79 12.92
CA LEU A 133 10.96 -9.89 12.70
C LEU A 133 9.54 -9.36 12.80
N LEU A 134 8.73 -9.82 11.86
CA LEU A 134 7.29 -9.60 11.83
C LEU A 134 6.62 -10.94 12.10
N TYR A 135 5.88 -11.00 13.19
CA TYR A 135 5.04 -12.15 13.54
C TYR A 135 3.64 -11.83 13.07
N LEU A 136 3.10 -12.59 12.13
CA LEU A 136 1.74 -12.45 11.63
C LEU A 136 0.90 -13.60 12.18
N GLN A 137 -0.06 -13.27 13.03
CA GLN A 137 -1.07 -14.20 13.51
C GLN A 137 -2.30 -14.12 12.62
N GLY A 138 -2.89 -15.27 12.31
CA GLY A 138 -4.20 -15.34 11.68
C GLY A 138 -4.94 -16.62 12.02
N PHE A 139 -6.20 -16.65 11.62
CA PHE A 139 -7.07 -17.81 11.75
C PHE A 139 -7.56 -18.22 10.37
N GLU A 140 -7.51 -19.52 10.10
CA GLU A 140 -8.00 -20.09 8.86
C GLU A 140 -8.81 -21.35 9.18
N TYR A 141 -10.10 -21.33 8.84
CA TYR A 141 -11.07 -22.39 9.14
C TYR A 141 -11.06 -22.80 10.63
N ASP A 142 -10.37 -23.90 10.96
CA ASP A 142 -10.29 -24.57 12.24
C ASP A 142 -8.88 -24.50 12.88
N LYS A 143 -8.01 -23.62 12.39
CA LYS A 143 -6.62 -23.49 12.86
C LYS A 143 -6.21 -22.04 13.11
N CYS A 144 -5.36 -21.88 14.12
CA CYS A 144 -4.57 -20.67 14.34
C CYS A 144 -3.17 -20.87 13.73
N TYR A 145 -2.58 -19.79 13.22
CA TYR A 145 -1.20 -19.82 12.74
C TYR A 145 -0.42 -18.57 13.16
N ILE A 146 0.89 -18.73 13.26
CA ILE A 146 1.86 -17.63 13.33
C ILE A 146 2.87 -17.81 12.20
N GLN A 147 2.95 -16.81 11.32
CA GLN A 147 3.98 -16.69 10.30
C GLN A 147 5.06 -15.72 10.76
N VAL A 148 6.32 -16.12 10.65
CA VAL A 148 7.46 -15.27 11.01
C VAL A 148 8.14 -14.81 9.74
N TYR A 149 8.24 -13.50 9.55
CA TYR A 149 8.90 -12.88 8.41
C TYR A 149 10.13 -12.11 8.85
N ASN A 150 11.10 -12.00 7.96
CA ASN A 150 12.16 -10.99 8.01
C ASN A 150 12.22 -10.21 6.69
N ASN A 151 13.22 -9.35 6.55
CA ASN A 151 13.43 -8.53 5.35
C ASN A 151 13.66 -9.33 4.05
N LYS A 152 13.93 -10.64 4.14
CA LYS A 152 14.13 -11.54 2.99
C LYS A 152 12.87 -12.34 2.62
N GLY A 153 11.84 -12.34 3.48
CA GLY A 153 10.59 -13.07 3.24
C GLY A 153 10.13 -13.91 4.43
N LEU A 154 9.27 -14.90 4.16
CA LEU A 154 8.75 -15.84 5.14
C LEU A 154 9.86 -16.78 5.63
N LEU A 155 10.06 -16.85 6.95
CA LEU A 155 11.02 -17.73 7.59
C LEU A 155 10.39 -19.04 8.05
N ASN A 156 9.23 -18.95 8.69
CA ASN A 156 8.56 -20.11 9.26
C ASN A 156 7.05 -19.88 9.39
N THR A 157 6.28 -20.97 9.45
CA THR A 157 4.87 -20.97 9.82
C THR A 157 4.63 -22.03 10.89
N VAL A 158 4.05 -21.62 12.01
CA VAL A 158 3.62 -22.51 13.10
C VAL A 158 2.10 -22.56 13.06
N TYR A 159 1.54 -23.77 13.21
CA TYR A 159 0.10 -24.00 13.27
C TYR A 159 -0.25 -24.61 14.62
N GLY A 160 -1.40 -24.23 15.15
CA GLY A 160 -1.95 -24.76 16.39
C GLY A 160 -3.46 -24.81 16.33
N LYS A 161 -4.06 -25.48 17.31
CA LYS A 161 -5.51 -25.58 17.41
C LYS A 161 -6.09 -24.28 17.97
N ASP A 162 -5.39 -23.65 18.90
CA ASP A 162 -5.74 -22.35 19.46
C ASP A 162 -4.50 -21.44 19.61
N PRO A 163 -4.68 -20.14 19.92
CA PRO A 163 -3.59 -19.18 20.05
C PRO A 163 -2.52 -19.51 21.10
N ASN A 164 -2.80 -20.41 22.05
CA ASN A 164 -1.82 -20.83 23.06
C ASN A 164 -0.94 -21.98 22.57
N ASP A 165 -1.32 -22.65 21.47
CA ASP A 165 -0.56 -23.73 20.85
C ASP A 165 0.49 -23.24 19.83
N VAL A 166 0.51 -21.94 19.51
CA VAL A 166 1.37 -21.33 18.47
C VAL A 166 2.43 -20.37 19.03
#